data_AF-A0A7V4Q459-F1
#
_entry.id   AF-A0A7V4Q459-F1
#
_cell.length_a   1.000
_cell.length_b   1.000
_cell.length_c   1.000
_cell.angle_alpha   90.00
_cell.angle_beta   90.00
_cell.angle_gamma   90.00
#
_symmetry.space_group_name_H-M   'P 1'
#
loop_
_entity.id
_entity.type
_entity.pdbx_description
1 polymer ?
#
loop_
_entity_poly.entity_id
_entity_poly.type
_entity_poly.pdbx_seq_one_letter_code
_entity_poly.pdbx_strand_id
1 'polypeptide(L)'
;IPGYAPLFQKAFPAAKSSITFDNMATAIELFEATLLTRDAPFDRYLKGSRKSLKPNEEQGLRVFMDKGCVACHAGTNIGGAGYFPFGVREAPTADIRPTGDEGRFKVTNTESDKYVFKSPSLRNVAITQPYFHSGRVWTLEEAVTVMGSAQLGIKLNADDAKKITAFLHTLTGKQPKMTYPILPPSSNETPHPVTK
;
A
#
# COMPACT_ATOMS: atom_id res chain seq x y z
N ILE A 1 -6.59 -11.67 -30.81
CA ILE A 1 -5.34 -10.86 -30.79
C ILE A 1 -4.13 -11.73 -31.14
N PRO A 2 -3.74 -11.79 -32.43
CA PRO A 2 -2.69 -12.69 -32.92
C PRO A 2 -1.32 -12.51 -32.25
N GLY A 3 -0.93 -11.26 -31.94
CA GLY A 3 0.41 -10.99 -31.42
C GLY A 3 0.66 -11.41 -29.97
N TYR A 4 -0.36 -11.79 -29.19
CA TYR A 4 -0.15 -12.29 -27.82
C TYR A 4 0.28 -13.75 -27.77
N ALA A 5 -0.21 -14.60 -28.67
CA ALA A 5 0.13 -16.04 -28.68
C ALA A 5 1.65 -16.32 -28.68
N PRO A 6 2.47 -15.69 -29.55
CA PRO A 6 3.92 -15.88 -29.50
C PRO A 6 4.56 -15.32 -28.22
N LEU A 7 4.02 -14.25 -27.62
CA LEU A 7 4.51 -13.70 -26.36
C LEU A 7 4.27 -14.67 -25.19
N PHE A 8 3.10 -15.29 -25.11
CA PHE A 8 2.79 -16.30 -24.10
C PHE A 8 3.64 -17.57 -24.29
N GLN A 9 3.82 -18.03 -25.53
CA GLN A 9 4.71 -19.17 -25.80
C GLN A 9 6.16 -18.87 -25.40
N LYS A 10 6.64 -17.64 -25.62
CA LYS A 10 7.96 -17.20 -25.18
C LYS A 10 8.07 -17.12 -23.65
N ALA A 11 7.04 -16.62 -22.97
CA ALA A 11 7.02 -16.50 -21.51
C ALA A 11 6.88 -17.85 -20.79
N PHE A 12 6.17 -18.80 -21.40
CA PHE A 12 5.84 -20.11 -20.81
C PHE A 12 6.20 -21.28 -21.75
N PRO A 13 7.49 -21.46 -22.10
CA PRO A 13 7.91 -22.41 -23.14
C PRO A 13 7.71 -23.88 -22.75
N ALA A 14 7.68 -24.19 -21.46
CA ALA A 14 7.48 -25.54 -20.94
C ALA A 14 6.00 -25.88 -20.66
N ALA A 15 5.09 -24.92 -20.82
CA ALA A 15 3.67 -25.15 -20.54
C ALA A 15 3.00 -25.93 -21.67
N LYS A 16 2.18 -26.92 -21.32
CA LYS A 16 1.36 -27.68 -22.30
C LYS A 16 0.37 -26.76 -23.04
N SER A 17 -0.16 -25.75 -22.35
CA SER A 17 -0.90 -24.63 -22.94
C SER A 17 -0.32 -23.35 -22.35
N SER A 18 0.21 -22.47 -23.20
CA SER A 18 0.81 -21.21 -22.75
C SER A 18 -0.22 -20.14 -22.47
N ILE A 19 -1.38 -20.15 -23.14
CA ILE A 19 -2.45 -19.16 -22.94
C ILE A 19 -3.50 -19.75 -21.99
N THR A 20 -3.38 -19.40 -20.72
CA THR A 20 -4.32 -19.76 -19.66
C THR A 20 -4.55 -18.57 -18.74
N PHE A 21 -5.63 -18.61 -17.96
CA PHE A 21 -5.89 -17.59 -16.94
C PHE A 21 -4.75 -17.53 -15.90
N ASP A 22 -4.24 -18.69 -15.47
CA ASP A 22 -3.15 -18.77 -14.49
C ASP A 22 -1.83 -18.19 -15.03
N ASN A 23 -1.50 -18.45 -16.30
CA ASN A 23 -0.31 -17.87 -16.91
C ASN A 23 -0.45 -16.36 -17.12
N MET A 24 -1.67 -15.87 -17.41
CA MET A 24 -1.94 -14.43 -17.42
C MET A 24 -1.70 -13.82 -16.03
N ALA A 25 -2.25 -14.43 -14.97
CA ALA A 25 -2.03 -13.99 -13.59
C ALA A 25 -0.55 -14.01 -13.21
N THR A 26 0.17 -15.08 -13.57
CA THR A 26 1.62 -15.21 -13.34
C THR A 26 2.43 -14.13 -14.07
N ALA A 27 2.08 -13.82 -15.32
CA ALA A 27 2.75 -12.78 -16.08
C ALA A 27 2.56 -11.39 -15.45
N ILE A 28 1.34 -11.11 -14.94
CA ILE A 28 1.04 -9.88 -14.20
C ILE A 28 1.80 -9.84 -12.88
N GLU A 29 1.78 -10.93 -12.10
CA GLU A 29 2.50 -11.04 -10.82
C GLU A 29 4.00 -10.74 -10.99
N LEU A 30 4.64 -11.35 -12.00
CA LEU A 30 6.06 -11.13 -12.27
C LEU A 30 6.35 -9.69 -12.70
N PHE A 31 5.44 -9.05 -13.43
CA PHE A 31 5.54 -7.63 -13.76
C PHE A 31 5.42 -6.76 -12.50
N GLU A 32 4.40 -7.00 -11.67
CA GLU A 32 4.19 -6.30 -10.40
C GLU A 32 5.37 -6.48 -9.42
N ALA A 33 6.01 -7.64 -9.42
CA ALA A 33 7.23 -7.92 -8.66
C ALA A 33 8.43 -7.04 -9.07
N THR A 34 8.39 -6.41 -10.26
CA THR A 34 9.37 -5.40 -10.68
C THR A 34 9.04 -3.98 -10.21
N LEU A 35 7.80 -3.72 -9.81
CA LEU A 35 7.29 -2.39 -9.39
C LEU A 35 7.72 -2.02 -7.96
N LEU A 36 8.98 -2.33 -7.63
CA LEU A 36 9.56 -2.04 -6.33
C LEU A 36 10.12 -0.62 -6.29
N THR A 37 9.79 0.13 -5.24
CA THR A 37 10.36 1.45 -4.96
C THR A 37 11.51 1.31 -3.97
N ARG A 38 12.75 1.46 -4.47
CA ARG A 38 13.96 1.36 -3.66
C ARG A 38 14.57 2.74 -3.42
N ASP A 39 15.54 2.81 -2.51
CA ASP A 39 16.37 4.01 -2.30
C ASP A 39 15.54 5.22 -1.84
N ALA A 40 14.55 4.97 -0.99
CA ALA A 40 13.91 6.02 -0.22
C ALA A 40 14.94 6.68 0.74
N PRO A 41 14.79 7.97 1.10
CA PRO A 41 15.66 8.59 2.10
C PRO A 41 15.78 7.79 3.40
N PHE A 42 14.69 7.16 3.87
CA PHE A 42 14.72 6.26 5.02
C PHE A 42 15.52 4.97 4.78
N ASP A 43 15.44 4.37 3.58
CA ASP A 43 16.23 3.18 3.26
C ASP A 43 17.74 3.50 3.32
N ARG A 44 18.15 4.69 2.84
CA ARG A 44 19.54 5.15 2.95
C ARG A 44 19.97 5.39 4.39
N TYR A 45 19.05 5.91 5.22
CA TYR A 45 19.30 6.13 6.64
C TYR A 45 19.57 4.80 7.36
N LEU A 46 18.73 3.79 7.10
CA LEU A 46 18.89 2.43 7.63
C LEU A 46 20.21 1.77 7.18
N LYS A 47 20.73 2.13 6.00
CA LYS A 47 22.04 1.68 5.49
C LYS A 47 23.23 2.47 6.05
N GLY A 48 23.02 3.36 7.01
CA GLY A 48 24.08 4.11 7.70
C GLY A 48 24.31 5.54 7.17
N SER A 49 23.62 5.98 6.12
CA SER A 49 23.71 7.35 5.63
C SER A 49 22.87 8.30 6.49
N ARG A 50 23.35 8.63 7.69
CA ARG A 50 22.60 9.45 8.68
C ARG A 50 22.11 10.79 8.12
N LYS A 51 22.86 11.39 7.19
CA LYS A 51 22.52 12.66 6.54
C LYS A 51 21.40 12.55 5.49
N SER A 52 20.86 11.35 5.23
CA SER A 52 19.74 11.19 4.31
C SER A 52 18.40 11.64 4.89
N LEU A 53 18.30 11.79 6.23
CA LEU A 53 17.18 12.43 6.90
C LEU A 53 17.57 13.79 7.46
N LYS A 54 16.64 14.72 7.40
CA LYS A 54 16.72 16.01 8.10
C LYS A 54 16.42 15.84 9.59
N PRO A 55 16.84 16.77 10.47
CA PRO A 55 16.60 16.65 11.91
C PRO A 55 15.12 16.48 12.30
N ASN A 56 14.19 17.15 11.61
CA ASN A 56 12.75 17.02 11.86
C ASN A 56 12.19 15.65 11.42
N GLU A 57 12.71 15.09 10.32
CA GLU A 57 12.34 13.75 9.83
C GLU A 57 12.85 12.65 10.79
N GLU A 58 14.07 12.82 11.32
CA GLU A 58 14.61 11.91 12.33
C GLU A 58 13.83 12.00 13.66
N GLN A 59 13.44 13.20 14.09
CA GLN A 59 12.54 13.36 15.23
C GLN A 59 11.19 12.70 14.97
N GLY A 60 10.65 12.82 13.75
CA GLY A 60 9.43 12.14 13.32
C GLY A 60 9.51 10.63 13.43
N LEU A 61 10.63 10.03 13.02
CA LEU A 61 10.90 8.60 13.20
C LEU A 61 10.86 8.21 14.68
N ARG A 62 11.51 8.98 15.56
CA ARG A 62 11.51 8.71 17.01
C ARG A 62 10.09 8.78 17.58
N VAL A 63 9.34 9.84 17.27
CA VAL A 63 7.93 9.95 17.71
C VAL A 63 7.11 8.78 17.18
N PHE A 64 7.26 8.40 15.91
CA PHE A 64 6.55 7.24 15.33
C PHE A 64 6.84 5.93 16.08
N MET A 65 8.10 5.71 16.47
CA MET A 65 8.51 4.55 17.27
C MET A 65 7.97 4.63 18.71
N ASP A 66 8.18 5.77 19.38
CA ASP A 66 7.86 5.97 20.80
C ASP A 66 6.35 5.95 21.07
N LYS A 67 5.53 6.43 20.12
CA LYS A 67 4.07 6.35 20.23
C LYS A 67 3.52 4.94 19.96
N GLY A 68 4.35 4.02 19.43
CA GLY A 68 3.96 2.63 19.20
C GLY A 68 3.41 2.32 17.81
N CYS A 69 3.54 3.22 16.82
CA CYS A 69 3.07 2.97 15.46
C CYS A 69 3.73 1.74 14.81
N VAL A 70 4.97 1.44 15.22
CA VAL A 70 5.74 0.27 14.79
C VAL A 70 5.14 -1.08 15.17
N ALA A 71 4.18 -1.13 16.12
CA ALA A 71 3.49 -2.38 16.46
C ALA A 71 2.71 -2.95 15.26
N CYS A 72 2.18 -2.07 14.40
CA CYS A 72 1.43 -2.47 13.20
C CYS A 72 2.20 -2.17 11.91
N HIS A 73 3.12 -1.20 11.95
CA HIS A 73 3.85 -0.70 10.78
C HIS A 73 5.37 -0.91 10.92
N ALA A 74 5.80 -2.16 10.76
CA ALA A 74 7.20 -2.57 10.83
C ALA A 74 7.62 -3.44 9.63
N GLY A 75 8.86 -3.92 9.67
CA GLY A 75 9.44 -4.76 8.63
C GLY A 75 9.74 -4.02 7.33
N THR A 76 10.06 -4.77 6.28
CA THR A 76 10.54 -4.21 5.01
C THR A 76 9.56 -3.24 4.37
N ASN A 77 8.25 -3.43 4.54
CA ASN A 77 7.22 -2.55 3.96
C ASN A 77 6.65 -1.52 4.95
N ILE A 78 7.15 -1.47 6.19
CA ILE A 78 6.64 -0.58 7.24
C ILE A 78 5.11 -0.78 7.36
N GLY A 79 4.72 -2.04 7.55
CA GLY A 79 3.33 -2.53 7.47
C GLY A 79 3.16 -3.64 6.44
N GLY A 80 1.91 -3.99 6.16
CA GLY A 80 1.54 -5.08 5.25
C GLY A 80 1.59 -6.50 5.84
N ALA A 81 2.03 -6.65 7.10
CA ALA A 81 2.35 -7.94 7.69
C ALA A 81 1.23 -8.55 8.55
N GLY A 82 0.21 -7.76 8.93
CA GLY A 82 -0.80 -8.20 9.88
C GLY A 82 -2.17 -7.57 9.65
N TYR A 83 -3.13 -8.09 10.42
CA TYR A 83 -4.52 -7.64 10.41
C TYR A 83 -4.87 -7.12 11.80
N PHE A 84 -5.46 -5.92 11.86
CA PHE A 84 -5.76 -5.25 13.12
C PHE A 84 -7.14 -4.59 13.03
N PRO A 85 -7.87 -4.46 14.15
CA PRO A 85 -9.07 -3.64 14.20
C PRO A 85 -8.73 -2.20 13.79
N PHE A 86 -9.55 -1.61 12.92
CA PHE A 86 -9.50 -0.16 12.71
C PHE A 86 -10.42 0.49 13.73
N GLY A 87 -9.82 1.00 14.81
CA GLY A 87 -10.47 1.47 16.03
C GLY A 87 -10.20 0.58 17.24
N VAL A 88 -8.93 0.23 17.49
CA VAL A 88 -8.52 -0.58 18.68
C VAL A 88 -8.89 0.10 20.00
N ARG A 89 -8.83 1.43 20.03
CA ARG A 89 -9.13 2.25 21.21
C ARG A 89 -10.41 3.04 21.02
N GLU A 90 -10.55 3.67 19.86
CA GLU A 90 -11.70 4.49 19.52
C GLU A 90 -12.13 4.21 18.10
N ALA A 91 -13.43 4.00 17.88
CA ALA A 91 -13.96 3.87 16.53
C ALA A 91 -13.78 5.21 15.78
N PRO A 92 -13.15 5.22 14.58
CA PRO A 92 -13.23 6.37 13.69
C PRO A 92 -14.69 6.71 13.35
N THR A 93 -14.90 7.93 12.87
CA THR A 93 -16.20 8.37 12.35
C THR A 93 -16.68 7.48 11.20
N ALA A 94 -18.00 7.46 10.97
CA ALA A 94 -18.62 6.56 10.00
C ALA A 94 -18.23 6.83 8.55
N ASP A 95 -17.76 8.03 8.21
CA ASP A 95 -17.19 8.35 6.90
C ASP A 95 -15.79 7.72 6.72
N ILE A 96 -14.98 7.72 7.77
CA ILE A 96 -13.64 7.11 7.76
C ILE A 96 -13.74 5.58 7.82
N ARG A 97 -14.69 5.04 8.59
CA ARG A 97 -14.95 3.61 8.73
C ARG A 97 -16.46 3.33 8.54
N PRO A 98 -16.91 3.14 7.30
CA PRO A 98 -18.31 2.85 6.98
C PRO A 98 -18.79 1.54 7.62
N THR A 99 -20.00 1.55 8.19
CA THR A 99 -20.60 0.37 8.82
C THR A 99 -20.88 -0.76 7.84
N GLY A 100 -21.09 -0.44 6.56
CA GLY A 100 -21.25 -1.42 5.48
C GLY A 100 -19.96 -2.15 5.09
N ASP A 101 -18.80 -1.74 5.62
CA ASP A 101 -17.53 -2.42 5.40
C ASP A 101 -16.92 -3.03 6.67
N GLU A 102 -17.30 -4.26 6.96
CA GLU A 102 -16.80 -5.04 8.10
C GLU A 102 -15.41 -5.66 7.87
N GLY A 103 -14.75 -5.37 6.74
CA GLY A 103 -13.38 -5.79 6.47
C GLY A 103 -13.21 -7.31 6.42
N ARG A 104 -12.25 -7.83 7.17
CA ARG A 104 -11.87 -9.25 7.18
C ARG A 104 -13.02 -10.18 7.55
N PHE A 105 -14.01 -9.72 8.32
CA PHE A 105 -15.23 -10.49 8.61
C PHE A 105 -15.93 -11.01 7.35
N LYS A 106 -15.98 -10.22 6.26
CA LYS A 106 -16.59 -10.66 4.99
C LYS A 106 -15.86 -11.83 4.31
N VAL A 107 -14.61 -12.09 4.73
CA VAL A 107 -13.78 -13.18 4.22
C VAL A 107 -13.82 -14.40 5.15
N THR A 108 -13.83 -14.18 6.47
CA THR A 108 -13.66 -15.25 7.47
C THR A 108 -14.95 -15.63 8.20
N ASN A 109 -15.99 -14.79 8.14
CA ASN A 109 -17.23 -14.90 8.90
C ASN A 109 -17.00 -15.07 10.43
N THR A 110 -15.88 -14.57 10.94
CA THR A 110 -15.50 -14.69 12.36
C THR A 110 -15.74 -13.35 13.06
N GLU A 111 -16.57 -13.33 14.10
CA GLU A 111 -17.02 -12.08 14.76
C GLU A 111 -15.85 -11.19 15.22
N SER A 112 -14.75 -11.78 15.70
CA SER A 112 -13.55 -11.03 16.11
C SER A 112 -12.82 -10.32 14.96
N ASP A 113 -13.12 -10.67 13.71
CA ASP A 113 -12.58 -10.05 12.50
C ASP A 113 -13.45 -8.87 11.99
N LYS A 114 -14.51 -8.49 12.70
CA LYS A 114 -15.31 -7.31 12.33
C LYS A 114 -14.47 -6.04 12.42
N TYR A 115 -14.46 -5.31 11.30
CA TYR A 115 -13.66 -4.10 11.09
C TYR A 115 -12.15 -4.31 11.28
N VAL A 116 -11.70 -5.54 11.10
CA VAL A 116 -10.28 -5.88 11.04
C VAL A 116 -9.80 -5.72 9.60
N PHE A 117 -8.71 -4.98 9.43
CA PHE A 117 -8.12 -4.71 8.12
C PHE A 117 -6.63 -5.00 8.14
N LYS A 118 -6.08 -5.28 6.96
CA LYS A 118 -4.62 -5.39 6.80
C LYS A 118 -4.00 -4.02 7.09
N SER A 119 -2.98 -3.95 7.95
CA SER A 119 -2.15 -2.73 8.08
C SER A 119 -1.52 -2.44 6.71
N PRO A 120 -1.72 -1.28 6.08
CA PRO A 120 -1.11 -0.99 4.78
C PRO A 120 0.41 -0.87 4.90
N SER A 121 1.10 -1.09 3.78
CA SER A 121 2.49 -0.61 3.63
C SER A 121 2.48 0.91 3.69
N LEU A 122 3.39 1.51 4.46
CA LEU A 122 3.57 2.97 4.47
C LEU A 122 4.61 3.46 3.44
N ARG A 123 5.20 2.56 2.65
CA ARG A 123 6.05 2.96 1.53
C ARG A 123 5.25 3.77 0.52
N ASN A 124 5.80 4.92 0.11
CA ASN A 124 5.17 5.87 -0.81
C ASN A 124 3.84 6.47 -0.33
N VAL A 125 3.52 6.39 0.96
CA VAL A 125 2.24 6.88 1.50
C VAL A 125 1.99 8.35 1.15
N ALA A 126 3.04 9.17 1.09
CA ALA A 126 2.95 10.59 0.75
C ALA A 126 2.47 10.89 -0.70
N ILE A 127 2.34 9.88 -1.57
CA ILE A 127 1.89 10.04 -2.96
C ILE A 127 0.69 9.14 -3.29
N THR A 128 0.02 8.58 -2.29
CA THR A 128 -1.12 7.66 -2.47
C THR A 128 -2.37 8.11 -1.73
N GLN A 129 -2.55 9.42 -1.56
CA GLN A 129 -3.81 9.99 -1.07
C GLN A 129 -4.99 9.68 -2.03
N PRO A 130 -6.24 9.61 -1.54
CA PRO A 130 -6.65 9.73 -0.12
C PRO A 130 -6.38 8.44 0.69
N TYR A 131 -6.46 8.54 2.01
CA TYR A 131 -6.05 7.53 2.97
C TYR A 131 -7.22 6.68 3.50
N PHE A 132 -6.84 5.56 4.10
CA PHE A 132 -7.71 4.49 4.60
C PHE A 132 -8.51 3.77 3.49
N HIS A 133 -9.15 2.65 3.85
CA HIS A 133 -9.94 1.85 2.89
C HIS A 133 -11.14 2.61 2.33
N SER A 134 -11.63 3.62 3.06
CA SER A 134 -12.76 4.47 2.65
C SER A 134 -12.36 5.58 1.68
N GLY A 135 -11.06 5.93 1.61
CA GLY A 135 -10.55 7.00 0.76
C GLY A 135 -11.11 8.38 1.10
N ARG A 136 -11.48 8.64 2.36
CA ARG A 136 -12.14 9.89 2.78
C ARG A 136 -11.21 10.92 3.42
N VAL A 137 -10.03 10.51 3.87
CA VAL A 137 -9.06 11.42 4.50
C VAL A 137 -8.01 11.82 3.49
N TRP A 138 -7.94 13.10 3.14
CA TRP A 138 -7.10 13.57 2.03
C TRP A 138 -5.70 13.96 2.45
N THR A 139 -5.51 14.37 3.70
CA THR A 139 -4.21 14.85 4.19
C THR A 139 -3.51 13.80 5.03
N LEU A 140 -2.19 13.67 4.86
CA LEU A 140 -1.42 12.67 5.59
C LEU A 140 -1.36 12.99 7.09
N GLU A 141 -1.32 14.28 7.43
CA GLU A 141 -1.31 14.75 8.82
C GLU A 141 -2.62 14.43 9.55
N GLU A 142 -3.76 14.55 8.86
CA GLU A 142 -5.05 14.11 9.40
C GLU A 142 -5.08 12.59 9.57
N ALA A 143 -4.59 11.82 8.59
CA ALA A 143 -4.52 10.36 8.71
C ALA A 143 -3.64 9.92 9.90
N VAL A 144 -2.52 10.60 10.15
CA VAL A 144 -1.66 10.39 11.33
C VAL A 144 -2.43 10.69 12.62
N THR A 145 -3.18 11.80 12.66
CA THR A 145 -3.97 12.21 13.82
C THR A 145 -5.07 11.20 14.15
N VAL A 146 -5.81 10.75 13.12
CA VAL A 146 -6.84 9.70 13.24
C VAL A 146 -6.23 8.38 13.73
N MET A 147 -5.04 8.00 13.26
CA MET A 147 -4.37 6.79 13.75
C MET A 147 -3.96 6.91 15.22
N GLY A 148 -3.55 8.09 15.67
CA GLY A 148 -3.26 8.37 17.07
C GLY A 148 -4.45 8.11 17.99
N SER A 149 -5.63 8.64 17.65
CA SER A 149 -6.83 8.42 18.45
C SER A 149 -7.35 6.98 18.29
N ALA A 150 -7.59 6.53 17.06
CA ALA A 150 -8.29 5.29 16.80
C ALA A 150 -7.52 4.06 17.28
N GLN A 151 -6.19 4.03 17.08
CA GLN A 151 -5.38 2.85 17.38
C GLN A 151 -4.72 2.92 18.76
N LEU A 152 -4.34 4.11 19.20
CA LEU A 152 -3.50 4.30 20.38
C LEU A 152 -4.21 5.03 21.52
N GLY A 153 -5.38 5.63 21.28
CA GLY A 153 -6.13 6.38 22.30
C GLY A 153 -5.40 7.64 22.75
N ILE A 154 -4.55 8.20 21.89
CA ILE A 154 -3.76 9.39 22.17
C ILE A 154 -4.19 10.54 21.27
N LYS A 155 -4.29 11.73 21.85
CA LYS A 155 -4.42 12.96 21.08
C LYS A 155 -3.04 13.46 20.70
N LEU A 156 -2.62 13.20 19.47
CA LEU A 156 -1.38 13.78 18.94
C LEU A 156 -1.53 15.30 18.89
N ASN A 157 -0.52 16.01 19.38
CA ASN A 157 -0.43 17.45 19.16
C ASN A 157 0.01 17.72 17.71
N ALA A 158 -0.22 18.95 17.24
CA ALA A 158 0.06 19.31 15.84
C ALA A 158 1.55 19.18 15.47
N ASP A 159 2.47 19.39 16.42
CA ASP A 159 3.90 19.28 16.17
C ASP A 159 4.35 17.81 16.01
N ASP A 160 3.85 16.91 16.85
CA ASP A 160 4.05 15.46 16.74
C ASP A 160 3.49 14.93 15.41
N ALA A 161 2.26 15.33 15.05
CA ALA A 161 1.63 14.93 13.79
C ALA A 161 2.44 15.39 12.57
N LYS A 162 2.93 16.64 12.58
CA LYS A 162 3.80 17.18 11.53
C LYS A 162 5.14 16.45 11.44
N LYS A 163 5.77 16.14 12.56
CA LYS A 163 7.04 15.40 12.59
C LYS A 163 6.87 13.99 12.05
N ILE A 164 5.84 13.25 12.49
CA ILE A 164 5.53 11.92 11.94
C ILE A 164 5.27 12.03 10.44
N THR A 165 4.48 13.01 10.01
CA THR A 165 4.20 13.23 8.58
C THR A 165 5.49 13.48 7.80
N ALA A 166 6.40 14.33 8.31
CA ALA A 166 7.71 14.56 7.72
C ALA A 166 8.52 13.26 7.60
N PHE A 167 8.53 12.41 8.63
CA PHE A 167 9.12 11.07 8.54
C PHE A 167 8.45 10.22 7.44
N LEU A 168 7.13 10.19 7.35
CA LEU A 168 6.42 9.39 6.34
C LEU A 168 6.75 9.82 4.91
N HIS A 169 7.03 11.11 4.66
CA HIS A 169 7.54 11.57 3.36
C HIS A 169 8.88 10.93 2.95
N THR A 170 9.69 10.52 3.92
CA THR A 170 10.98 9.86 3.68
C THR A 170 10.85 8.40 3.23
N LEU A 171 9.63 7.85 3.24
CA LEU A 171 9.30 6.50 2.80
C LEU A 171 8.98 6.42 1.29
N THR A 172 8.98 7.55 0.58
CA THR A 172 8.83 7.58 -0.87
C THR A 172 10.14 7.18 -1.54
N GLY A 173 10.12 6.04 -2.22
CA GLY A 173 11.27 5.52 -2.97
C GLY A 173 11.37 6.10 -4.37
N LYS A 174 12.43 5.72 -5.09
CA LYS A 174 12.54 5.97 -6.53
C LYS A 174 11.44 5.19 -7.24
N GLN A 175 10.58 5.92 -7.96
CA GLN A 175 9.49 5.32 -8.71
C GLN A 175 10.02 4.55 -9.93
N PRO A 176 9.42 3.38 -10.27
CA PRO A 176 9.76 2.66 -11.49
C PRO A 176 9.57 3.55 -12.72
N LYS A 177 10.54 3.52 -13.63
CA LYS A 177 10.40 4.16 -14.94
C LYS A 177 9.88 3.12 -15.92
N MET A 178 8.64 3.29 -16.36
CA MET A 178 7.98 2.36 -17.26
C MET A 178 7.81 2.97 -18.64
N THR A 179 8.23 2.24 -19.66
CA THR A 179 7.86 2.55 -21.05
C THR A 179 6.47 1.99 -21.30
N TYR A 180 5.57 2.83 -21.82
CA TYR A 180 4.23 2.37 -22.17
C TYR A 180 4.32 1.32 -23.28
N PRO A 181 3.68 0.14 -23.12
CA PRO A 181 3.78 -0.93 -24.10
C PRO A 181 2.98 -0.58 -25.36
N ILE A 182 3.53 -0.91 -26.52
CA ILE A 182 2.74 -0.95 -27.76
C ILE A 182 2.02 -2.31 -27.79
N LEU A 183 0.73 -2.28 -27.51
CA LEU A 183 -0.08 -3.50 -27.43
C LEU A 183 -0.29 -4.11 -28.83
N PRO A 184 -0.32 -5.45 -28.96
CA PRO A 184 -0.62 -6.09 -30.23
C PRO A 184 -2.05 -5.77 -30.71
N PRO A 185 -2.27 -5.50 -32.01
CA PRO A 185 -3.57 -5.12 -32.53
C PRO A 185 -4.58 -6.29 -32.51
N SER A 186 -5.87 -5.95 -32.44
CA SER A 186 -6.98 -6.89 -32.58
C SER A 186 -7.03 -7.55 -33.96
N SER A 187 -7.75 -8.67 -34.04
CA SER A 187 -8.17 -9.32 -35.28
C SER A 187 -9.69 -9.38 -35.36
N ASN A 188 -10.22 -9.86 -36.49
CA ASN A 188 -11.67 -9.99 -36.71
C ASN A 188 -12.34 -10.96 -35.74
N GLU A 189 -11.59 -11.89 -35.14
CA GLU A 189 -12.07 -12.87 -34.16
C GLU A 189 -11.96 -12.37 -32.71
N THR A 190 -11.42 -11.16 -32.50
CA THR A 190 -11.28 -10.60 -31.15
C THR A 190 -12.65 -10.19 -30.63
N PRO A 191 -13.07 -10.64 -29.43
CA PRO A 191 -14.37 -10.28 -28.87
C PRO A 191 -14.59 -8.77 -28.84
N HIS A 192 -15.79 -8.34 -29.22
CA HIS A 192 -16.16 -6.93 -29.19
C HIS A 192 -16.25 -6.41 -27.75
N PRO A 193 -15.95 -5.11 -27.51
CA PRO A 193 -16.18 -4.49 -26.22
C PRO A 193 -17.64 -4.64 -25.80
N VAL A 194 -17.86 -5.10 -24.56
CA VAL A 194 -19.17 -5.09 -23.93
C VAL A 194 -19.25 -3.86 -23.05
N THR A 195 -19.90 -2.80 -23.55
CA THR A 195 -20.17 -1.60 -22.76
C THR A 195 -21.47 -1.82 -21.98
N LYS A 196 -21.37 -1.86 -20.65
CA LYS A 196 -22.53 -1.79 -19.75
C LYS A 196 -23.02 -0.35 -19.63
#